data_AF-A0A6V8MYJ5-F1
#
_entry.id   AF-A0A6V8MYJ5-F1
#
_cell.length_a   1.000
_cell.length_b   1.000
_cell.length_c   1.000
_cell.angle_alpha   90.00
_cell.angle_beta   90.00
_cell.angle_gamma   90.00
#
_symmetry.space_group_name_H-M   'P 1'
#
loop_
_entity.id
_entity.type
_entity.pdbx_description
1 polymer ?
#
loop_
_entity_poly.entity_id
_entity_poly.type
_entity_poly.pdbx_seq_one_letter_code
_entity_poly.pdbx_strand_id
1 'polypeptide(L)'
;MKKISSSILAAATLLSFGAGTCFALTASSNYTITTSKLKSDGTLATIETKPAVTDADGKLTFTLTTLPTNAEVNFIAFTIKDAGGAIVRQGVAPAPPDGDVNQLGINDLATVQAATFLKAAELAGTDDPILAAYLLTLLRSPDMQAGDLLKLAALGQGAIKGQGGFESYLLANGVSDAKLAALKGCLIYNPDSTKSTLRDFTKGYYAAVQSGSTATETSETQKAGGLMADVFMNAAACADVELEQITNAHEAAGAAADATGLFSGPGGISTNLRDSIDQSMSTFNRKISMVKMVTDYTNALNTLQASGAQVATFIAAAQAMAASTASVDATYGDFFRDPAAYLAAHPGTDAETVQQAINTVFQNAWTTFQNAIAASNGDIAALKATIMSAFPGIMLPPDFGTNYIGPQTQVNWPIQQVVMVNWMLNLIQGGGSISYTRDTTPIPPMMQQWLGSCSNTQYWDQQSCTGHGGTWTSQRSTFDTPSTAFNAYLAIQQDVNVVDMARNSIWDNNNQPTQEQRMQAASNFMTRLGIIEGKIIATKAGGAPASSAEKKAIIKLMLQPNAN
;
A
#
# COMPACT_ATOMS: atom_id res chain seq x y z
N MET A 1 -2.45 -14.74 15.41
CA MET A 1 -3.22 -15.88 14.86
C MET A 1 -2.63 -17.17 15.43
N LYS A 2 -3.46 -18.15 15.82
CA LYS A 2 -3.07 -19.28 16.70
C LYS A 2 -2.14 -20.31 16.04
N LYS A 3 -1.23 -20.83 16.87
CA LYS A 3 -0.17 -21.83 16.69
C LYS A 3 -0.67 -23.22 16.28
N ILE A 4 0.17 -23.95 15.52
CA ILE A 4 0.26 -25.42 15.57
C ILE A 4 1.74 -25.80 15.69
N SER A 5 2.09 -26.28 16.88
CA SER A 5 3.33 -26.97 17.23
C SER A 5 3.18 -28.47 16.94
N SER A 6 4.19 -29.14 16.36
CA SER A 6 4.76 -30.44 16.79
C SER A 6 5.70 -31.05 15.73
N SER A 7 6.90 -31.39 16.20
CA SER A 7 8.11 -31.86 15.49
C SER A 7 8.03 -33.30 14.98
N ILE A 8 8.72 -33.64 13.87
CA ILE A 8 9.60 -34.82 13.72
C ILE A 8 10.77 -34.48 12.78
N LEU A 9 11.97 -34.73 13.29
CA LEU A 9 13.29 -34.68 12.68
C LEU A 9 13.46 -35.83 11.66
N ALA A 10 13.86 -35.53 10.42
CA ALA A 10 14.50 -36.51 9.54
C ALA A 10 15.65 -35.81 8.79
N ALA A 11 16.85 -36.34 9.02
CA ALA A 11 18.11 -35.81 8.54
C ALA A 11 18.15 -35.66 7.02
N ALA A 12 18.41 -34.44 6.53
CA ALA A 12 18.91 -34.21 5.18
C ALA A 12 20.39 -33.83 5.31
N THR A 13 21.22 -34.79 4.93
CA THR A 13 22.67 -34.72 4.81
C THR A 13 23.11 -33.41 4.17
N LEU A 14 23.96 -32.64 4.88
CA LEU A 14 24.71 -31.54 4.29
C LEU A 14 25.54 -32.10 3.11
N LEU A 15 25.08 -31.84 1.89
CA LEU A 15 25.99 -31.65 0.77
C LEU A 15 26.34 -30.17 0.78
N SER A 16 27.49 -29.87 1.38
CA SER A 16 28.22 -28.63 1.18
C SER A 16 28.56 -28.47 -0.30
N PHE A 17 27.67 -27.83 -1.06
CA PHE A 17 28.07 -27.20 -2.31
C PHE A 17 28.70 -25.86 -1.94
N GLY A 18 30.01 -25.77 -2.17
CA GLY A 18 30.73 -24.52 -2.08
C GLY A 18 30.08 -23.47 -2.97
N ALA A 19 30.18 -22.21 -2.53
CA ALA A 19 29.73 -21.03 -3.24
C ALA A 19 30.36 -20.98 -4.66
N GLY A 20 29.62 -21.49 -5.64
CA GLY A 20 29.87 -21.32 -7.06
C GLY A 20 28.70 -20.52 -7.64
N THR A 21 29.01 -19.58 -8.52
CA THR A 21 28.12 -18.77 -9.37
C THR A 21 26.77 -19.45 -9.68
N CYS A 22 25.75 -19.24 -8.84
CA CYS A 22 24.50 -20.01 -8.88
C CYS A 22 23.60 -19.66 -10.08
N PHE A 23 23.96 -18.69 -10.92
CA PHE A 23 23.05 -18.09 -11.91
C PHE A 23 23.55 -18.10 -13.36
N ALA A 24 24.82 -18.45 -13.59
CA ALA A 24 25.41 -18.49 -14.92
C ALA A 24 24.89 -19.69 -15.73
N LEU A 25 24.54 -19.47 -16.99
CA LEU A 25 24.34 -20.59 -17.92
C LEU A 25 25.68 -21.33 -18.11
N THR A 26 25.65 -22.58 -18.58
CA THR A 26 26.89 -23.29 -18.90
C THR A 26 27.73 -22.44 -19.86
N ALA A 27 28.95 -22.11 -19.45
CA ALA A 27 29.87 -21.28 -20.22
C ALA A 27 30.21 -21.90 -21.58
N SER A 28 30.53 -21.06 -22.57
CA SER A 28 30.96 -21.47 -23.91
C SER A 28 30.03 -22.50 -24.59
N SER A 29 28.73 -22.42 -24.34
CA SER A 29 27.72 -23.40 -24.78
C SER A 29 26.69 -22.76 -25.71
N ASN A 30 26.17 -23.56 -26.64
CA ASN A 30 25.17 -23.12 -27.61
C ASN A 30 23.77 -23.13 -26.99
N TYR A 31 23.03 -22.05 -27.20
CA TYR A 31 21.65 -21.88 -26.81
C TYR A 31 20.82 -21.37 -27.98
N THR A 32 19.51 -21.58 -27.89
CA THR A 32 18.52 -21.00 -28.80
C THR A 32 17.64 -20.03 -28.04
N ILE A 33 17.58 -18.79 -28.52
CA ILE A 33 16.77 -17.72 -27.95
C ILE A 33 15.54 -17.55 -28.83
N THR A 34 14.37 -17.77 -28.27
CA THR A 34 13.07 -17.51 -28.92
C THR A 34 12.45 -16.27 -28.29
N THR A 35 12.15 -15.28 -29.11
CA THR A 35 11.42 -14.08 -28.70
C THR A 35 10.00 -14.17 -29.24
N SER A 36 9.02 -13.92 -28.38
CA SER A 36 7.60 -14.01 -28.71
C SER A 36 6.85 -12.80 -28.18
N LYS A 37 5.79 -12.37 -28.87
CA LYS A 37 4.81 -11.44 -28.32
C LYS A 37 3.76 -12.20 -27.54
N LEU A 38 3.37 -11.69 -26.38
CA LEU A 38 2.20 -12.17 -25.66
C LEU A 38 0.97 -11.46 -26.23
N LYS A 39 0.04 -12.21 -26.79
CA LYS A 39 -1.20 -11.66 -27.37
C LYS A 39 -2.22 -11.40 -26.27
N SER A 40 -3.21 -10.58 -26.60
CA SER A 40 -4.35 -10.25 -25.73
C SER A 40 -5.22 -11.45 -25.32
N ASP A 41 -5.09 -12.59 -26.01
CA ASP A 41 -5.74 -13.86 -25.65
C ASP A 41 -4.88 -14.75 -24.73
N GLY A 42 -3.75 -14.22 -24.23
CA GLY A 42 -2.82 -14.94 -23.36
C GLY A 42 -1.90 -15.93 -24.07
N THR A 43 -1.98 -16.07 -25.40
CA THR A 43 -1.12 -16.99 -26.16
C THR A 43 0.15 -16.30 -26.66
N LEU A 44 1.22 -17.09 -26.86
CA LEU A 44 2.47 -16.61 -27.44
C LEU A 44 2.46 -16.73 -28.96
N ALA A 45 2.93 -15.67 -29.64
CA ALA A 45 3.31 -15.73 -31.06
C ALA A 45 4.80 -15.42 -31.21
N THR A 46 5.54 -16.35 -31.79
CA THR A 46 6.97 -16.17 -32.07
C THR A 46 7.20 -15.01 -33.03
N ILE A 47 8.14 -14.14 -32.66
CA ILE A 47 8.65 -13.05 -33.49
C ILE A 47 9.90 -13.55 -34.21
N GLU A 48 10.87 -14.06 -33.44
CA GLU A 48 12.18 -14.45 -33.96
C GLU A 48 12.80 -15.55 -33.09
N THR A 49 13.63 -16.39 -33.72
CA THR A 49 14.46 -17.38 -33.04
C THR A 49 15.91 -17.23 -33.51
N LYS A 50 16.86 -17.09 -32.58
CA LYS A 50 18.30 -16.96 -32.89
C LYS A 50 19.15 -17.95 -32.09
N PRO A 51 20.21 -18.51 -32.69
CA PRO A 51 21.27 -19.17 -31.92
C PRO A 51 22.12 -18.11 -31.20
N ALA A 52 22.62 -18.45 -30.02
CA ALA A 52 23.57 -17.64 -29.27
C ALA A 52 24.54 -18.54 -28.49
N VAL A 53 25.73 -18.03 -28.22
CA VAL A 53 26.76 -18.76 -27.45
C VAL A 53 27.05 -17.96 -26.20
N THR A 54 27.08 -18.63 -25.04
CA THR A 54 27.49 -17.99 -23.80
C THR A 54 28.97 -17.63 -23.83
N ASP A 55 29.34 -16.55 -23.15
CA ASP A 55 30.74 -16.24 -22.90
C ASP A 55 31.36 -17.16 -21.82
N ALA A 56 32.60 -16.88 -21.44
CA ALA A 56 33.33 -17.65 -20.42
C ALA A 56 32.70 -17.57 -19.02
N ASP A 57 31.90 -16.54 -18.76
CA ASP A 57 31.18 -16.33 -17.50
C ASP A 57 29.74 -16.84 -17.57
N GLY A 58 29.34 -17.47 -18.69
CA GLY A 58 27.99 -18.01 -18.86
C GLY A 58 26.93 -16.96 -19.20
N LYS A 59 27.30 -15.77 -19.68
CA LYS A 59 26.35 -14.72 -20.09
C LYS A 59 26.02 -14.80 -21.58
N LEU A 60 24.76 -14.52 -21.92
CA LEU A 60 24.29 -14.40 -23.30
C LEU A 60 24.06 -12.93 -23.64
N THR A 61 24.68 -12.47 -24.72
CA THR A 61 24.39 -11.15 -25.33
C THR A 61 23.92 -11.36 -26.76
N PHE A 62 22.78 -10.75 -27.12
CA PHE A 62 22.20 -10.88 -28.45
C PHE A 62 21.44 -9.59 -28.82
N THR A 63 21.31 -9.36 -30.13
CA THR A 63 20.55 -8.23 -30.69
C THR A 63 19.39 -8.76 -31.51
N LEU A 64 18.21 -8.20 -31.29
CA LEU A 64 17.00 -8.48 -32.07
C LEU A 64 16.81 -7.38 -33.11
N THR A 65 16.33 -7.74 -34.29
CA THR A 65 16.23 -6.84 -35.45
C THR A 65 14.96 -5.98 -35.41
N THR A 66 13.85 -6.53 -34.91
CA THR A 66 12.57 -5.83 -34.73
C THR A 66 11.83 -6.38 -33.52
N LEU A 67 11.32 -5.50 -32.65
CA LEU A 67 10.50 -5.84 -31.49
C LEU A 67 9.18 -5.07 -31.57
N PRO A 68 8.05 -5.66 -31.13
CA PRO A 68 6.78 -4.94 -31.06
C PRO A 68 6.84 -3.85 -29.99
N THR A 69 6.01 -2.83 -30.18
CA THR A 69 5.88 -1.72 -29.23
C THR A 69 4.71 -1.91 -28.25
N ASN A 70 4.64 -1.07 -27.21
CA ASN A 70 3.50 -1.03 -26.28
C ASN A 70 2.15 -0.71 -26.93
N ALA A 71 2.14 -0.19 -28.16
CA ALA A 71 0.93 0.02 -28.94
C ALA A 71 0.38 -1.29 -29.54
N GLU A 72 1.23 -2.32 -29.67
CA GLU A 72 0.88 -3.60 -30.29
C GLU A 72 0.59 -4.70 -29.26
N VAL A 73 1.39 -4.77 -28.19
CA VAL A 73 1.28 -5.77 -27.12
C VAL A 73 1.74 -5.20 -25.79
N ASN A 74 1.24 -5.73 -24.67
CA ASN A 74 1.73 -5.31 -23.36
C ASN A 74 3.10 -5.91 -23.04
N PHE A 75 3.36 -7.15 -23.47
CA PHE A 75 4.52 -7.93 -23.03
C PHE A 75 5.23 -8.68 -24.17
N ILE A 76 6.54 -8.80 -24.00
CA ILE A 76 7.44 -9.61 -24.84
C ILE A 76 8.01 -10.72 -23.96
N ALA A 77 7.90 -11.96 -24.43
CA ALA A 77 8.43 -13.14 -23.77
C ALA A 77 9.72 -13.62 -24.44
N PHE A 78 10.68 -14.04 -23.62
CA PHE A 78 11.97 -14.57 -24.02
C PHE A 78 12.09 -15.98 -23.47
N THR A 79 12.45 -16.94 -24.32
CA THR A 79 12.67 -18.33 -23.92
C THR A 79 14.05 -18.76 -24.41
N ILE A 80 14.89 -19.22 -23.49
CA ILE A 80 16.23 -19.71 -23.79
C ILE A 80 16.21 -21.23 -23.64
N LYS A 81 16.58 -21.93 -24.71
CA LYS A 81 16.68 -23.38 -24.75
C LYS A 81 18.12 -23.84 -24.91
N ASP A 82 18.48 -24.92 -24.24
CA ASP A 82 19.77 -25.58 -24.46
C ASP A 82 19.79 -26.35 -25.80
N ALA A 83 20.93 -26.99 -26.09
CA ALA A 83 21.09 -27.82 -27.29
C ALA A 83 20.14 -29.04 -27.34
N GLY A 84 19.64 -29.49 -26.18
CA GLY A 84 18.64 -30.56 -26.08
C GLY A 84 17.19 -30.08 -26.28
N GLY A 85 16.98 -28.77 -26.41
CA GLY A 85 15.67 -28.14 -26.56
C GLY A 85 14.93 -27.90 -25.25
N ALA A 86 15.55 -28.16 -24.09
CA ALA A 86 14.97 -27.89 -22.79
C ALA A 86 15.03 -26.39 -22.47
N ILE A 87 13.96 -25.85 -21.87
CA ILE A 87 13.94 -24.45 -21.42
C ILE A 87 14.82 -24.34 -20.18
N VAL A 88 15.88 -23.55 -20.29
CA VAL A 88 16.81 -23.30 -19.17
C VAL A 88 16.60 -21.94 -18.53
N ARG A 89 16.03 -20.98 -19.28
CA ARG A 89 15.68 -19.64 -18.79
C ARG A 89 14.45 -19.11 -19.51
N GLN A 90 13.66 -18.31 -18.81
CA GLN A 90 12.49 -17.64 -19.36
C GLN A 90 12.38 -16.23 -18.79
N GLY A 91 11.97 -15.26 -19.59
CA GLY A 91 11.82 -13.89 -19.13
C GLY A 91 10.64 -13.22 -19.78
N VAL A 92 10.05 -12.24 -19.10
CA VAL A 92 9.03 -11.37 -19.66
C VAL A 92 9.44 -9.93 -19.40
N ALA A 93 9.29 -9.08 -20.41
CA ALA A 93 9.47 -7.64 -20.29
C ALA A 93 8.26 -6.90 -20.85
N PRO A 94 7.90 -5.73 -20.30
CA PRO A 94 6.94 -4.86 -20.94
C PRO A 94 7.46 -4.42 -22.33
N ALA A 95 6.59 -4.35 -23.32
CA ALA A 95 6.97 -3.93 -24.66
C ALA A 95 7.27 -2.42 -24.69
N PRO A 96 8.40 -1.94 -25.23
CA PRO A 96 8.77 -0.52 -25.13
C PRO A 96 7.87 0.39 -25.98
N PRO A 97 7.74 1.69 -25.62
CA PRO A 97 7.30 2.72 -26.55
C PRO A 97 8.20 2.74 -27.77
N ASP A 98 7.65 3.26 -28.88
CA ASP A 98 8.43 3.43 -30.09
C ASP A 98 9.69 4.29 -29.85
N GLY A 99 10.83 3.81 -30.34
CA GLY A 99 12.14 4.45 -30.15
C GLY A 99 12.77 4.31 -28.75
N ASP A 100 12.12 3.66 -27.79
CA ASP A 100 12.65 3.48 -26.43
C ASP A 100 13.35 2.11 -26.23
N VAL A 101 14.22 2.02 -25.23
CA VAL A 101 15.01 0.81 -24.94
C VAL A 101 14.57 0.18 -23.63
N ASN A 102 14.23 -1.11 -23.63
CA ASN A 102 13.98 -1.84 -22.39
C ASN A 102 15.20 -2.65 -21.92
N GLN A 103 15.39 -2.75 -20.61
CA GLN A 103 16.46 -3.55 -19.98
C GLN A 103 15.83 -4.75 -19.27
N LEU A 104 16.31 -5.94 -19.59
CA LEU A 104 15.81 -7.21 -19.04
C LEU A 104 17.00 -8.07 -18.57
N GLY A 105 16.94 -8.52 -17.32
CA GLY A 105 17.79 -9.60 -16.81
C GLY A 105 16.96 -10.86 -16.62
N ILE A 106 17.51 -12.02 -16.97
CA ILE A 106 16.86 -13.32 -16.79
C ILE A 106 17.73 -14.21 -15.91
N ASN A 107 17.30 -14.40 -14.66
CA ASN A 107 17.87 -15.35 -13.70
C ASN A 107 16.84 -16.45 -13.36
N ASP A 108 17.15 -17.31 -12.38
CA ASP A 108 16.25 -18.40 -11.98
C ASP A 108 14.91 -17.89 -11.43
N LEU A 109 14.93 -16.82 -10.62
CA LEU A 109 13.70 -16.21 -10.10
C LEU A 109 12.84 -15.61 -11.23
N ALA A 110 13.45 -14.83 -12.13
CA ALA A 110 12.77 -14.29 -13.30
C ALA A 110 12.20 -15.39 -14.20
N THR A 111 12.87 -16.55 -14.26
CA THR A 111 12.40 -17.74 -15.00
C THR A 111 11.12 -18.30 -14.42
N VAL A 112 11.08 -18.52 -13.11
CA VAL A 112 9.88 -19.03 -12.42
C VAL A 112 8.73 -18.02 -12.47
N GLN A 113 9.04 -16.74 -12.29
CA GLN A 113 8.08 -15.64 -12.45
C GLN A 113 7.48 -15.58 -13.85
N ALA A 114 8.33 -15.61 -14.88
CA ALA A 114 7.90 -15.60 -16.27
C ALA A 114 7.08 -16.83 -16.63
N ALA A 115 7.51 -18.03 -16.23
CA ALA A 115 6.78 -19.26 -16.48
C ALA A 115 5.39 -19.24 -15.83
N THR A 116 5.30 -18.74 -14.59
CA THR A 116 4.02 -18.63 -13.88
C THR A 116 3.10 -17.61 -14.53
N PHE A 117 3.61 -16.42 -14.85
CA PHE A 117 2.82 -15.39 -15.51
C PHE A 117 2.31 -15.86 -16.87
N LEU A 118 3.18 -16.43 -17.70
CA LEU A 118 2.78 -16.91 -19.04
C LEU A 118 1.75 -18.03 -18.95
N LYS A 119 1.84 -18.90 -17.94
CA LYS A 119 0.82 -19.92 -17.71
C LYS A 119 -0.50 -19.33 -17.23
N ALA A 120 -0.45 -18.32 -16.37
CA ALA A 120 -1.65 -17.62 -15.91
C ALA A 120 -2.32 -16.85 -17.05
N ALA A 121 -1.54 -16.20 -17.90
CA ALA A 121 -2.02 -15.51 -19.08
C ALA A 121 -2.78 -16.46 -20.01
N GLU A 122 -2.19 -17.63 -20.30
CA GLU A 122 -2.83 -18.68 -21.10
C GLU A 122 -4.15 -19.17 -20.47
N LEU A 123 -4.16 -19.46 -19.17
CA LEU A 123 -5.35 -19.95 -18.46
C LEU A 123 -6.45 -18.90 -18.36
N ALA A 124 -6.07 -17.64 -18.14
CA ALA A 124 -6.98 -16.52 -18.01
C ALA A 124 -7.45 -15.99 -19.38
N GLY A 125 -6.78 -16.39 -20.47
CA GLY A 125 -7.05 -15.88 -21.81
C GLY A 125 -6.74 -14.39 -21.96
N THR A 126 -5.70 -13.88 -21.30
CA THR A 126 -5.39 -12.44 -21.25
C THR A 126 -3.91 -12.14 -21.03
N ASP A 127 -3.43 -11.00 -21.53
CA ASP A 127 -2.12 -10.43 -21.26
C ASP A 127 -2.15 -9.32 -20.18
N ASP A 128 -3.09 -9.42 -19.24
CA ASP A 128 -3.44 -8.33 -18.31
C ASP A 128 -2.23 -7.80 -17.50
N PRO A 129 -1.89 -6.50 -17.58
CA PRO A 129 -0.80 -5.92 -16.80
C PRO A 129 -0.99 -6.01 -15.28
N ILE A 130 -2.22 -6.03 -14.78
CA ILE A 130 -2.49 -6.18 -13.34
C ILE A 130 -2.16 -7.62 -12.91
N LEU A 131 -2.55 -8.61 -13.72
CA LEU A 131 -2.22 -10.03 -13.49
C LEU A 131 -0.70 -10.24 -13.48
N ALA A 132 0.01 -9.63 -14.43
CA ALA A 132 1.47 -9.67 -14.48
C ALA A 132 2.09 -9.08 -13.20
N ALA A 133 1.73 -7.84 -12.85
CA ALA A 133 2.27 -7.15 -11.68
C ALA A 133 2.05 -7.94 -10.37
N TYR A 134 0.87 -8.54 -10.21
CA TYR A 134 0.57 -9.39 -9.06
C TYR A 134 1.43 -10.64 -8.99
N LEU A 135 1.48 -11.44 -10.07
CA LEU A 135 2.23 -12.69 -10.08
C LEU A 135 3.73 -12.47 -9.92
N LEU A 136 4.25 -11.36 -10.49
CA LEU A 136 5.63 -10.92 -10.28
C LEU A 136 5.92 -10.51 -8.82
N THR A 137 4.91 -10.11 -8.05
CA THR A 137 5.04 -9.73 -6.62
C THR A 137 4.93 -10.93 -5.68
N LEU A 138 4.01 -11.84 -6.00
CA LEU A 138 3.71 -13.03 -5.20
C LEU A 138 4.89 -14.02 -5.18
N LEU A 139 5.72 -13.99 -6.23
CA LEU A 139 6.82 -14.93 -6.41
C LEU A 139 8.15 -14.30 -6.03
N ARG A 140 8.59 -14.58 -4.81
CA ARG A 140 9.93 -14.20 -4.33
C ARG A 140 10.92 -15.37 -4.28
N SER A 141 10.45 -16.60 -4.53
CA SER A 141 11.26 -17.83 -4.49
C SER A 141 11.51 -18.44 -5.87
N PRO A 142 12.77 -18.80 -6.20
CA PRO A 142 13.08 -19.62 -7.38
C PRO A 142 12.75 -21.11 -7.17
N ASP A 143 12.55 -21.56 -5.93
CA ASP A 143 12.38 -22.98 -5.58
C ASP A 143 10.91 -23.41 -5.60
N MET A 144 10.25 -23.23 -6.75
CA MET A 144 8.87 -23.66 -6.93
C MET A 144 8.76 -25.05 -7.54
N GLN A 145 7.85 -25.87 -7.00
CA GLN A 145 7.47 -27.12 -7.63
C GLN A 145 6.54 -26.85 -8.83
N ALA A 146 6.65 -27.66 -9.88
CA ALA A 146 5.81 -27.52 -11.09
C ALA A 146 4.29 -27.56 -10.79
N GLY A 147 3.88 -28.31 -9.76
CA GLY A 147 2.49 -28.35 -9.30
C GLY A 147 2.00 -27.07 -8.62
N ASP A 148 2.90 -26.29 -8.01
CA ASP A 148 2.57 -25.00 -7.39
C ASP A 148 2.37 -23.91 -8.45
N LEU A 149 3.10 -23.98 -9.57
CA LEU A 149 2.99 -23.02 -10.67
C LEU A 149 1.59 -22.97 -11.28
N LEU A 150 0.99 -24.14 -11.55
CA LEU A 150 -0.38 -24.23 -12.09
C LEU A 150 -1.42 -23.68 -11.12
N LYS A 151 -1.26 -23.97 -9.82
CA LYS A 151 -2.18 -23.51 -8.78
C LYS A 151 -2.09 -22.00 -8.59
N LEU A 152 -0.87 -21.45 -8.62
CA LEU A 152 -0.67 -20.02 -8.48
C LEU A 152 -1.18 -19.25 -9.70
N ALA A 153 -1.01 -19.81 -10.90
CA ALA A 153 -1.59 -19.27 -12.12
C ALA A 153 -3.13 -19.18 -12.05
N ALA A 154 -3.79 -20.26 -11.57
CA ALA A 154 -5.23 -20.27 -11.35
C ALA A 154 -5.68 -19.30 -10.23
N LEU A 155 -4.88 -19.18 -9.15
CA LEU A 155 -5.12 -18.23 -8.08
C LEU A 155 -5.05 -16.79 -8.59
N GLY A 156 -4.02 -16.44 -9.36
CA GLY A 156 -3.87 -15.11 -9.96
C GLY A 156 -5.03 -14.76 -10.88
N GLN A 157 -5.48 -15.69 -11.72
CA GLN A 157 -6.68 -15.51 -12.54
C GLN A 157 -7.90 -15.19 -11.66
N GLY A 158 -8.17 -16.00 -10.64
CA GLY A 158 -9.30 -15.79 -9.74
C GLY A 158 -9.22 -14.45 -9.01
N ALA A 159 -8.03 -14.12 -8.48
CA ALA A 159 -7.79 -12.89 -7.74
C ALA A 159 -8.01 -11.61 -8.56
N ILE A 160 -7.61 -11.62 -9.84
CA ILE A 160 -7.62 -10.41 -10.67
C ILE A 160 -8.84 -10.32 -11.57
N LYS A 161 -9.17 -11.41 -12.26
CA LYS A 161 -10.23 -11.49 -13.28
C LYS A 161 -11.50 -12.16 -12.76
N GLY A 162 -11.44 -12.86 -11.63
CA GLY A 162 -12.59 -13.52 -11.03
C GLY A 162 -13.65 -12.54 -10.56
N GLN A 163 -14.88 -13.05 -10.38
CA GLN A 163 -15.99 -12.27 -9.83
C GLN A 163 -15.62 -11.76 -8.43
N GLY A 164 -15.75 -10.46 -8.20
CA GLY A 164 -15.35 -9.84 -6.94
C GLY A 164 -13.83 -9.71 -6.73
N GLY A 165 -13.01 -10.10 -7.73
CA GLY A 165 -11.57 -9.86 -7.74
C GLY A 165 -11.21 -8.39 -8.03
N PHE A 166 -9.92 -8.11 -8.20
CA PHE A 166 -9.37 -6.75 -8.31
C PHE A 166 -10.12 -5.86 -9.32
N GLU A 167 -10.23 -6.31 -10.58
CA GLU A 167 -10.86 -5.50 -11.63
C GLU A 167 -12.36 -5.35 -11.42
N SER A 168 -13.02 -6.46 -11.06
CA SER A 168 -14.45 -6.46 -10.76
C SER A 168 -14.79 -5.49 -9.63
N TYR A 169 -13.93 -5.39 -8.62
CA TYR A 169 -14.10 -4.45 -7.51
C TYR A 169 -13.97 -3.00 -7.99
N LEU A 170 -12.92 -2.67 -8.75
CA LEU A 170 -12.73 -1.31 -9.25
C LEU A 170 -13.93 -0.83 -10.07
N LEU A 171 -14.40 -1.64 -11.01
CA LEU A 171 -15.55 -1.30 -11.86
C LEU A 171 -16.85 -1.14 -11.05
N ALA A 172 -17.09 -2.05 -10.09
CA ALA A 172 -18.26 -1.97 -9.21
C ALA A 172 -18.25 -0.74 -8.28
N ASN A 173 -17.07 -0.14 -8.04
CA ASN A 173 -16.88 0.99 -7.11
C ASN A 173 -16.51 2.30 -7.83
N GLY A 174 -16.99 2.47 -9.07
CA GLY A 174 -17.00 3.77 -9.76
C GLY A 174 -15.75 4.08 -10.59
N VAL A 175 -14.79 3.15 -10.73
CA VAL A 175 -13.75 3.25 -11.74
C VAL A 175 -14.36 2.90 -13.10
N SER A 176 -14.22 3.78 -14.09
CA SER A 176 -14.70 3.49 -15.44
C SER A 176 -13.75 2.54 -16.18
N ASP A 177 -14.26 1.85 -17.20
CA ASP A 177 -13.43 1.01 -18.08
C ASP A 177 -12.25 1.79 -18.67
N ALA A 178 -12.45 3.06 -19.00
CA ALA A 178 -11.39 3.93 -19.52
C ALA A 178 -10.28 4.17 -18.49
N LYS A 179 -10.63 4.40 -17.21
CA LYS A 179 -9.65 4.55 -16.13
C LYS A 179 -8.95 3.23 -15.82
N LEU A 180 -9.65 2.10 -15.89
CA LEU A 180 -9.04 0.78 -15.72
C LEU A 180 -8.07 0.46 -16.88
N ALA A 181 -8.43 0.80 -18.12
CA ALA A 181 -7.53 0.66 -19.27
C ALA A 181 -6.30 1.58 -19.14
N ALA A 182 -6.50 2.83 -18.69
CA ALA A 182 -5.41 3.75 -18.41
C ALA A 182 -4.48 3.20 -17.31
N LEU A 183 -5.03 2.66 -16.22
CA LEU A 183 -4.25 2.03 -15.14
C LEU A 183 -3.35 0.92 -15.69
N LYS A 184 -3.91 0.03 -16.51
CA LYS A 184 -3.17 -1.06 -17.16
C LYS A 184 -2.06 -0.52 -18.07
N GLY A 185 -2.35 0.51 -18.87
CA GLY A 185 -1.35 1.17 -19.70
C GLY A 185 -0.22 1.79 -18.86
N CYS A 186 -0.55 2.50 -17.79
CA CYS A 186 0.41 3.16 -16.90
C CYS A 186 1.28 2.18 -16.09
N LEU A 187 0.83 0.93 -15.86
CA LEU A 187 1.67 -0.14 -15.29
C LEU A 187 2.80 -0.54 -16.25
N ILE A 188 2.52 -0.60 -17.55
CA ILE A 188 3.52 -0.90 -18.58
C ILE A 188 4.43 0.31 -18.78
N TYR A 189 3.85 1.49 -19.06
CA TYR A 189 4.58 2.75 -19.26
C TYR A 189 3.84 3.96 -18.71
N ASN A 190 4.53 4.74 -17.88
CA ASN A 190 4.04 6.02 -17.38
C ASN A 190 4.53 7.15 -18.31
N PRO A 191 3.66 8.10 -18.73
CA PRO A 191 4.06 9.27 -19.49
C PRO A 191 5.09 10.15 -18.77
N ASP A 192 5.12 10.13 -17.43
CA ASP A 192 6.15 10.78 -16.62
C ASP A 192 7.31 9.80 -16.37
N SER A 193 8.45 10.04 -17.01
CA SER A 193 9.64 9.19 -16.94
C SER A 193 10.31 9.15 -15.56
N THR A 194 9.88 10.00 -14.61
CA THR A 194 10.33 9.94 -13.21
C THR A 194 9.55 8.91 -12.38
N LYS A 195 8.49 8.32 -12.94
CA LYS A 195 7.61 7.38 -12.26
C LYS A 195 7.98 5.94 -12.58
N SER A 196 8.12 5.13 -11.53
CA SER A 196 8.39 3.70 -11.65
C SER A 196 7.26 2.94 -12.34
N THR A 197 7.63 1.98 -13.19
CA THR A 197 6.75 1.08 -13.96
C THR A 197 7.24 -0.37 -13.89
N LEU A 198 6.55 -1.30 -14.56
CA LEU A 198 7.05 -2.68 -14.72
C LEU A 198 8.38 -2.75 -15.49
N ARG A 199 8.77 -1.71 -16.26
CA ARG A 199 10.10 -1.62 -16.86
C ARG A 199 11.20 -1.45 -15.80
N ASP A 200 10.94 -0.69 -14.74
CA ASP A 200 11.91 -0.51 -13.66
C ASP A 200 12.09 -1.79 -12.85
N PHE A 201 11.02 -2.58 -12.72
CA PHE A 201 11.09 -3.93 -12.16
C PHE A 201 12.05 -4.83 -12.96
N THR A 202 11.89 -4.91 -14.30
CA THR A 202 12.77 -5.74 -15.14
C THR A 202 14.21 -5.21 -15.21
N LYS A 203 14.39 -3.89 -15.09
CA LYS A 203 15.69 -3.25 -14.98
C LYS A 203 16.44 -3.65 -13.69
N GLY A 204 15.72 -3.87 -12.58
CA GLY A 204 16.32 -4.39 -11.35
C GLY A 204 16.96 -5.76 -11.54
N TYR A 205 16.28 -6.67 -12.25
CA TYR A 205 16.86 -7.98 -12.62
C TYR A 205 18.03 -7.85 -13.59
N TYR A 206 17.99 -6.89 -14.52
CA TYR A 206 19.13 -6.60 -15.38
C TYR A 206 20.36 -6.17 -14.56
N ALA A 207 20.18 -5.25 -13.60
CA ALA A 207 21.26 -4.81 -12.71
C ALA A 207 21.80 -5.98 -11.85
N ALA A 208 20.91 -6.85 -11.36
CA ALA A 208 21.29 -8.04 -10.61
C ALA A 208 22.15 -9.00 -11.45
N VAL A 209 21.73 -9.32 -12.67
CA VAL A 209 22.49 -10.20 -13.60
C VAL A 209 23.82 -9.59 -14.04
N GLN A 210 23.91 -8.26 -14.11
CA GLN A 210 25.16 -7.58 -14.43
C GLN A 210 26.13 -7.50 -13.25
N SER A 211 25.66 -7.74 -12.02
CA SER A 211 26.49 -7.71 -10.82
C SER A 211 27.55 -8.81 -10.83
N GLY A 212 28.77 -8.49 -10.38
CA GLY A 212 29.82 -9.46 -10.06
C GLY A 212 29.82 -9.93 -8.60
N SER A 213 28.84 -9.49 -7.80
CA SER A 213 28.74 -9.77 -6.35
C SER A 213 27.35 -10.28 -5.99
N THR A 214 27.30 -11.40 -5.26
CA THR A 214 26.07 -12.02 -4.72
C THR A 214 25.31 -11.08 -3.78
N ALA A 215 26.01 -10.21 -3.04
CA ALA A 215 25.38 -9.26 -2.13
C ALA A 215 24.64 -8.15 -2.90
N THR A 216 25.26 -7.60 -3.94
CA THR A 216 24.63 -6.59 -4.80
C THR A 216 23.49 -7.21 -5.61
N GLU A 217 23.67 -8.43 -6.10
CA GLU A 217 22.63 -9.18 -6.81
C GLU A 217 21.36 -9.38 -5.95
N THR A 218 21.55 -9.83 -4.71
CA THR A 218 20.46 -10.01 -3.74
C THR A 218 19.76 -8.67 -3.46
N SER A 219 20.55 -7.60 -3.26
CA SER A 219 20.02 -6.25 -3.01
C SER A 219 19.20 -5.71 -4.18
N GLU A 220 19.66 -5.85 -5.43
CA GLU A 220 18.91 -5.37 -6.61
C GLU A 220 17.63 -6.16 -6.85
N THR A 221 17.65 -7.47 -6.62
CA THR A 221 16.45 -8.32 -6.72
C THR A 221 15.42 -7.96 -5.65
N GLN A 222 15.87 -7.68 -4.42
CA GLN A 222 15.01 -7.21 -3.33
C GLN A 222 14.42 -5.82 -3.60
N LYS A 223 15.22 -4.89 -4.13
CA LYS A 223 14.74 -3.56 -4.56
C LYS A 223 13.65 -3.69 -5.61
N ALA A 224 13.82 -4.56 -6.60
CA ALA A 224 12.78 -4.83 -7.60
C ALA A 224 11.46 -5.31 -6.96
N GLY A 225 11.52 -6.23 -6.00
CA GLY A 225 10.35 -6.68 -5.24
C GLY A 225 9.67 -5.57 -4.42
N GLY A 226 10.46 -4.64 -3.86
CA GLY A 226 9.96 -3.48 -3.13
C GLY A 226 9.38 -2.37 -4.03
N LEU A 227 9.77 -2.31 -5.31
CA LEU A 227 9.30 -1.30 -6.27
C LEU A 227 7.83 -1.46 -6.67
N MET A 228 7.24 -2.66 -6.55
CA MET A 228 5.90 -2.90 -7.10
C MET A 228 4.82 -2.01 -6.48
N ALA A 229 4.92 -1.71 -5.17
CA ALA A 229 3.99 -0.78 -4.54
C ALA A 229 4.02 0.57 -5.26
N ASP A 230 5.22 1.10 -5.52
CA ASP A 230 5.42 2.38 -6.20
C ASP A 230 4.89 2.33 -7.64
N VAL A 231 5.07 1.20 -8.34
CA VAL A 231 4.52 0.96 -9.68
C VAL A 231 2.98 1.07 -9.70
N PHE A 232 2.28 0.39 -8.79
CA PHE A 232 0.82 0.47 -8.71
C PHE A 232 0.32 1.89 -8.38
N MET A 233 1.01 2.57 -7.46
CA MET A 233 0.60 3.91 -7.04
C MET A 233 0.83 4.95 -8.13
N ASN A 234 1.96 4.87 -8.84
CA ASN A 234 2.24 5.73 -9.98
C ASN A 234 1.26 5.48 -11.14
N ALA A 235 0.90 4.21 -11.38
CA ALA A 235 -0.09 3.86 -12.37
C ALA A 235 -1.49 4.40 -12.01
N ALA A 236 -1.89 4.30 -10.73
CA ALA A 236 -3.15 4.83 -10.25
C ALA A 236 -3.23 6.36 -10.39
N ALA A 237 -2.17 7.07 -10.02
CA ALA A 237 -2.08 8.52 -10.21
C ALA A 237 -2.15 8.93 -11.69
N CYS A 238 -1.47 8.19 -12.56
CA CYS A 238 -1.50 8.38 -14.02
C CYS A 238 -2.90 8.15 -14.62
N ALA A 239 -3.66 7.19 -14.07
CA ALA A 239 -4.98 6.82 -14.53
C ALA A 239 -6.13 7.57 -13.84
N ASP A 240 -5.83 8.49 -12.92
CA ASP A 240 -6.82 9.17 -12.07
C ASP A 240 -7.71 8.17 -11.30
N VAL A 241 -7.11 7.09 -10.80
CA VAL A 241 -7.77 6.11 -9.92
C VAL A 241 -7.39 6.43 -8.49
N GLU A 242 -8.38 6.54 -7.60
CA GLU A 242 -8.12 6.86 -6.20
C GLU A 242 -7.35 5.71 -5.54
N LEU A 243 -6.27 6.02 -4.81
CA LEU A 243 -5.43 5.01 -4.14
C LEU A 243 -6.23 4.13 -3.16
N GLU A 244 -7.33 4.64 -2.63
CA GLU A 244 -8.25 3.86 -1.78
C GLU A 244 -8.98 2.76 -2.54
N GLN A 245 -9.32 3.00 -3.80
CA GLN A 245 -9.91 1.98 -4.65
C GLN A 245 -8.88 0.89 -4.94
N ILE A 246 -7.60 1.25 -5.12
CA ILE A 246 -6.50 0.30 -5.31
C ILE A 246 -6.30 -0.58 -4.06
N THR A 247 -6.19 0.02 -2.86
CA THR A 247 -6.01 -0.76 -1.62
C THR A 247 -7.18 -1.71 -1.37
N ASN A 248 -8.42 -1.26 -1.59
CA ASN A 248 -9.59 -2.10 -1.42
C ASN A 248 -9.71 -3.19 -2.51
N ALA A 249 -9.28 -2.90 -3.75
CA ALA A 249 -9.19 -3.89 -4.81
C ALA A 249 -8.14 -4.97 -4.48
N HIS A 250 -7.06 -4.62 -3.78
CA HIS A 250 -6.10 -5.61 -3.27
C HIS A 250 -6.72 -6.55 -2.23
N GLU A 251 -7.52 -6.03 -1.30
CA GLU A 251 -8.27 -6.88 -0.35
C GLU A 251 -9.29 -7.78 -1.06
N ALA A 252 -9.99 -7.24 -2.06
CA ALA A 252 -10.95 -7.98 -2.88
C ALA A 252 -10.27 -9.12 -3.67
N ALA A 253 -9.07 -8.86 -4.20
CA ALA A 253 -8.26 -9.88 -4.87
C ALA A 253 -7.86 -11.02 -3.93
N GLY A 254 -7.50 -10.69 -2.67
CA GLY A 254 -7.26 -11.70 -1.63
C GLY A 254 -8.51 -12.55 -1.36
N ALA A 255 -9.69 -11.94 -1.32
CA ALA A 255 -10.97 -12.65 -1.13
C ALA A 255 -11.22 -13.65 -2.26
N ALA A 256 -11.06 -13.18 -3.50
CA ALA A 256 -11.27 -13.99 -4.67
C ALA A 256 -10.23 -15.12 -4.78
N ALA A 257 -8.99 -14.88 -4.34
CA ALA A 257 -7.96 -15.90 -4.21
C ALA A 257 -8.34 -16.98 -3.19
N ASP A 258 -8.78 -16.60 -1.98
CA ASP A 258 -9.21 -17.54 -0.94
C ASP A 258 -10.40 -18.39 -1.38
N ALA A 259 -11.36 -17.79 -2.10
CA ALA A 259 -12.54 -18.46 -2.62
C ALA A 259 -12.22 -19.59 -3.63
N THR A 260 -11.03 -19.59 -4.24
CA THR A 260 -10.59 -20.69 -5.11
C THR A 260 -10.34 -22.00 -4.36
N GLY A 261 -10.16 -21.95 -3.03
CA GLY A 261 -9.77 -23.11 -2.21
C GLY A 261 -8.33 -23.56 -2.40
N LEU A 262 -7.56 -22.89 -3.28
CA LEU A 262 -6.16 -23.22 -3.58
C LEU A 262 -5.17 -22.64 -2.56
N PHE A 263 -5.62 -21.73 -1.68
CA PHE A 263 -4.76 -21.10 -0.67
C PHE A 263 -4.72 -21.87 0.66
N SER A 264 -5.80 -22.54 1.06
CA SER A 264 -5.94 -23.13 2.41
C SER A 264 -6.30 -24.62 2.45
N GLY A 265 -6.47 -25.28 1.29
CA GLY A 265 -6.88 -26.69 1.21
C GLY A 265 -5.73 -27.72 1.09
N PRO A 266 -5.99 -29.01 1.35
CA PRO A 266 -5.01 -30.11 1.19
C PRO A 266 -4.54 -30.34 -0.26
N GLY A 267 -5.20 -29.73 -1.24
CA GLY A 267 -4.78 -29.65 -2.65
C GLY A 267 -4.19 -28.29 -3.05
N GLY A 268 -4.04 -27.36 -2.11
CA GLY A 268 -3.58 -25.99 -2.34
C GLY A 268 -2.08 -25.87 -2.59
N ILE A 269 -1.60 -24.64 -2.68
CA ILE A 269 -0.16 -24.33 -2.74
C ILE A 269 0.57 -24.83 -1.49
N SER A 270 1.86 -25.13 -1.62
CA SER A 270 2.68 -25.56 -0.49
C SER A 270 2.69 -24.53 0.65
N THR A 271 2.80 -25.00 1.90
CA THR A 271 2.81 -24.13 3.10
C THR A 271 3.92 -23.07 3.03
N ASN A 272 5.11 -23.45 2.58
CA ASN A 272 6.23 -22.51 2.47
C ASN A 272 5.94 -21.39 1.46
N LEU A 273 5.34 -21.74 0.31
CA LEU A 273 4.92 -20.75 -0.69
C LEU A 273 3.81 -19.84 -0.16
N ARG A 274 2.83 -20.39 0.56
CA ARG A 274 1.78 -19.60 1.20
C ARG A 274 2.34 -18.60 2.21
N ASP A 275 3.22 -19.06 3.10
CA ASP A 275 3.81 -18.20 4.13
C ASP A 275 4.70 -17.10 3.49
N SER A 276 5.42 -17.42 2.41
CA SER A 276 6.17 -16.45 1.59
C SER A 276 5.24 -15.39 0.96
N ILE A 277 4.12 -15.81 0.40
CA ILE A 277 3.11 -14.91 -0.20
C ILE A 277 2.51 -14.00 0.88
N ASP A 278 2.10 -14.54 2.02
CA ASP A 278 1.47 -13.78 3.12
C ASP A 278 2.39 -12.67 3.62
N GLN A 279 3.68 -12.99 3.80
CA GLN A 279 4.67 -12.01 4.25
C GLN A 279 4.94 -10.92 3.20
N SER A 280 5.02 -11.31 1.93
CA SER A 280 5.24 -10.39 0.81
C SER A 280 4.06 -9.44 0.63
N MET A 281 2.82 -9.95 0.68
CA MET A 281 1.61 -9.17 0.52
C MET A 281 1.32 -8.27 1.72
N SER A 282 1.59 -8.73 2.95
CA SER A 282 1.49 -7.90 4.16
C SER A 282 2.40 -6.67 4.07
N THR A 283 3.66 -6.88 3.66
CA THR A 283 4.64 -5.78 3.51
C THR A 283 4.25 -4.83 2.38
N PHE A 284 3.84 -5.38 1.24
CA PHE A 284 3.36 -4.62 0.09
C PHE A 284 2.14 -3.73 0.43
N ASN A 285 1.10 -4.30 1.05
CA ASN A 285 -0.12 -3.55 1.41
C ASN A 285 0.15 -2.44 2.42
N ARG A 286 1.04 -2.68 3.40
CA ARG A 286 1.50 -1.63 4.32
C ARG A 286 2.20 -0.51 3.57
N LYS A 287 3.09 -0.84 2.62
CA LYS A 287 3.81 0.15 1.80
C LYS A 287 2.86 1.04 1.00
N ILE A 288 1.86 0.45 0.34
CA ILE A 288 0.85 1.22 -0.38
C ILE A 288 0.07 2.14 0.58
N SER A 289 -0.36 1.62 1.73
CA SER A 289 -1.12 2.39 2.71
C SER A 289 -0.34 3.60 3.25
N MET A 290 0.96 3.44 3.48
CA MET A 290 1.84 4.55 3.86
C MET A 290 1.93 5.61 2.79
N VAL A 291 2.25 5.26 1.55
CA VAL A 291 2.39 6.26 0.48
C VAL A 291 1.05 6.91 0.14
N LYS A 292 -0.07 6.17 0.20
CA LYS A 292 -1.42 6.74 0.14
C LYS A 292 -1.61 7.81 1.20
N MET A 293 -1.28 7.52 2.45
CA MET A 293 -1.35 8.50 3.53
C MET A 293 -0.50 9.73 3.19
N VAL A 294 0.75 9.58 2.76
CA VAL A 294 1.61 10.71 2.40
C VAL A 294 0.99 11.58 1.31
N THR A 295 0.54 10.98 0.22
CA THR A 295 -0.05 11.68 -0.92
C THR A 295 -1.33 12.41 -0.52
N ASP A 296 -2.27 11.72 0.13
CA ASP A 296 -3.56 12.28 0.50
C ASP A 296 -3.38 13.48 1.46
N TYR A 297 -2.53 13.36 2.48
CA TYR A 297 -2.30 14.43 3.44
C TYR A 297 -1.51 15.59 2.83
N THR A 298 -0.53 15.33 1.97
CA THR A 298 0.21 16.40 1.27
C THR A 298 -0.74 17.22 0.38
N ASN A 299 -1.62 16.55 -0.37
CA ASN A 299 -2.63 17.22 -1.19
C ASN A 299 -3.62 18.02 -0.34
N ALA A 300 -4.08 17.47 0.79
CA ALA A 300 -4.97 18.17 1.71
C ALA A 300 -4.31 19.41 2.34
N LEU A 301 -3.05 19.30 2.78
CA LEU A 301 -2.28 20.42 3.33
C LEU A 301 -2.12 21.55 2.30
N ASN A 302 -1.75 21.22 1.06
CA ASN A 302 -1.63 22.20 -0.02
C ASN A 302 -2.99 22.87 -0.34
N THR A 303 -4.06 22.07 -0.38
CA THR A 303 -5.42 22.58 -0.66
C THR A 303 -5.89 23.58 0.39
N LEU A 304 -5.55 23.35 1.66
CA LEU A 304 -5.88 24.25 2.77
C LEU A 304 -4.79 25.30 3.05
N GLN A 305 -3.89 25.52 2.09
CA GLN A 305 -2.88 26.58 2.10
C GLN A 305 -1.92 26.50 3.29
N ALA A 306 -1.50 25.29 3.66
CA ALA A 306 -0.37 25.09 4.55
C ALA A 306 0.87 25.85 4.04
N SER A 307 1.70 26.34 4.96
CA SER A 307 2.93 27.03 4.58
C SER A 307 3.91 26.07 3.89
N GLY A 308 4.78 26.59 3.03
CA GLY A 308 5.81 25.76 2.37
C GLY A 308 6.70 25.01 3.37
N ALA A 309 6.97 25.59 4.54
CA ALA A 309 7.70 24.95 5.63
C ALA A 309 6.90 23.77 6.23
N GLN A 310 5.60 23.97 6.51
CA GLN A 310 4.73 22.92 7.03
C GLN A 310 4.62 21.74 6.06
N VAL A 311 4.44 22.01 4.76
CA VAL A 311 4.40 20.98 3.73
C VAL A 311 5.74 20.26 3.62
N ALA A 312 6.85 20.99 3.63
CA ALA A 312 8.19 20.40 3.58
C ALA A 312 8.48 19.50 4.80
N THR A 313 8.12 19.93 6.01
CA THR A 313 8.26 19.11 7.23
C THR A 313 7.42 17.83 7.15
N PHE A 314 6.16 17.94 6.70
CA PHE A 314 5.31 16.76 6.53
C PHE A 314 5.88 15.78 5.51
N ILE A 315 6.30 16.27 4.34
CA ILE A 315 6.92 15.45 3.28
C ILE A 315 8.21 14.79 3.78
N ALA A 316 9.07 15.51 4.51
CA ALA A 316 10.30 14.95 5.04
C ALA A 316 10.02 13.84 6.07
N ALA A 317 9.05 14.04 6.98
CA ALA A 317 8.63 13.01 7.93
C ALA A 317 8.08 11.77 7.23
N ALA A 318 7.26 11.98 6.21
CA ALA A 318 6.69 10.95 5.35
C ALA A 318 7.77 10.15 4.58
N GLN A 319 8.73 10.84 3.97
CA GLN A 319 9.85 10.21 3.26
C GLN A 319 10.73 9.38 4.21
N ALA A 320 10.99 9.88 5.42
CA ALA A 320 11.72 9.13 6.44
C ALA A 320 10.98 7.86 6.86
N MET A 321 9.66 7.92 7.01
CA MET A 321 8.83 6.74 7.29
C MET A 321 8.90 5.73 6.13
N ALA A 322 8.72 6.17 4.88
CA ALA A 322 8.81 5.32 3.71
C ALA A 322 10.19 4.64 3.60
N ALA A 323 11.28 5.38 3.82
CA ALA A 323 12.63 4.83 3.82
C ALA A 323 12.84 3.79 4.93
N SER A 324 12.35 4.07 6.15
CA SER A 324 12.43 3.12 7.27
C SER A 324 11.71 1.81 6.95
N THR A 325 10.59 1.85 6.24
CA THR A 325 9.83 0.65 5.90
C THR A 325 10.37 -0.11 4.70
N ALA A 326 10.96 0.58 3.73
CA ALA A 326 11.71 -0.08 2.65
C ALA A 326 12.90 -0.91 3.18
N SER A 327 13.46 -0.54 4.35
CA SER A 327 14.52 -1.32 4.99
C SER A 327 14.07 -2.72 5.44
N VAL A 328 12.77 -2.94 5.64
CA VAL A 328 12.19 -4.26 6.00
C VAL A 328 12.41 -5.25 4.85
N ASP A 329 12.14 -4.86 3.60
CA ASP A 329 12.37 -5.70 2.43
C ASP A 329 13.87 -6.02 2.24
N ALA A 330 14.75 -5.08 2.54
CA ALA A 330 16.20 -5.30 2.48
C ALA A 330 16.71 -6.23 3.59
N THR A 331 16.14 -6.13 4.79
CA THR A 331 16.59 -6.88 5.99
C THR A 331 16.01 -8.29 6.04
N TYR A 332 14.73 -8.44 5.70
CA TYR A 332 13.98 -9.70 5.79
C TYR A 332 13.65 -10.30 4.43
N GLY A 333 14.27 -9.81 3.34
CA GLY A 333 14.04 -10.31 1.99
C GLY A 333 14.28 -11.81 1.84
N ASP A 334 15.27 -12.37 2.53
CA ASP A 334 15.52 -13.82 2.54
C ASP A 334 14.43 -14.61 3.27
N PHE A 335 13.89 -14.05 4.36
CA PHE A 335 12.73 -14.62 5.06
C PHE A 335 11.47 -14.56 4.19
N PHE A 336 11.27 -13.48 3.44
CA PHE A 336 10.17 -13.37 2.48
C PHE A 336 10.31 -14.34 1.30
N ARG A 337 11.53 -14.63 0.88
CA ARG A 337 11.82 -15.60 -0.18
C ARG A 337 11.59 -17.03 0.27
N ASP A 338 12.22 -17.45 1.36
CA ASP A 338 12.13 -18.81 1.88
C ASP A 338 12.15 -18.80 3.41
N PRO A 339 10.96 -18.70 4.04
CA PRO A 339 10.85 -18.69 5.50
C PRO A 339 11.53 -19.90 6.13
N ALA A 340 11.40 -21.10 5.55
CA ALA A 340 11.96 -22.32 6.11
C ALA A 340 13.50 -22.32 6.08
N ALA A 341 14.11 -21.97 4.95
CA ALA A 341 15.57 -21.87 4.85
C ALA A 341 16.12 -20.74 5.73
N TYR A 342 15.43 -19.61 5.80
CA TYR A 342 15.82 -18.51 6.68
C TYR A 342 15.84 -18.95 8.15
N LEU A 343 14.79 -19.62 8.64
CA LEU A 343 14.72 -20.09 10.03
C LEU A 343 15.76 -21.19 10.31
N ALA A 344 16.04 -22.06 9.34
CA ALA A 344 17.11 -23.05 9.46
C ALA A 344 18.51 -22.40 9.58
N ALA A 345 18.75 -21.31 8.85
CA ALA A 345 19.99 -20.53 8.92
C ALA A 345 20.12 -19.67 10.19
N HIS A 346 19.01 -19.42 10.90
CA HIS A 346 18.95 -18.61 12.12
C HIS A 346 18.45 -19.45 13.31
N PRO A 347 19.26 -20.43 13.79
CA PRO A 347 18.85 -21.29 14.89
C PRO A 347 18.56 -20.48 16.16
N GLY A 348 17.38 -20.69 16.74
CA GLY A 348 16.88 -19.95 17.91
C GLY A 348 15.88 -18.83 17.58
N THR A 349 15.65 -18.55 16.31
CA THR A 349 14.60 -17.63 15.84
C THR A 349 13.41 -18.42 15.31
N ASP A 350 12.19 -17.95 15.57
CA ASP A 350 10.96 -18.48 14.97
C ASP A 350 10.22 -17.41 14.14
N ALA A 351 9.24 -17.84 13.33
CA ALA A 351 8.48 -16.94 12.46
C ALA A 351 7.73 -15.86 13.27
N GLU A 352 7.29 -16.16 14.50
CA GLU A 352 6.60 -15.21 15.38
C GLU A 352 7.56 -14.09 15.82
N THR A 353 8.80 -14.43 16.15
CA THR A 353 9.86 -13.50 16.53
C THR A 353 10.24 -12.59 15.36
N VAL A 354 10.41 -13.14 14.15
CA VAL A 354 10.67 -12.34 12.94
C VAL A 354 9.51 -11.39 12.67
N GLN A 355 8.27 -11.87 12.76
CA GLN A 355 7.09 -11.05 12.56
C GLN A 355 6.97 -9.93 13.60
N GLN A 356 7.28 -10.20 14.87
CA GLN A 356 7.33 -9.19 15.94
C GLN A 356 8.42 -8.14 15.65
N ALA A 357 9.59 -8.55 15.18
CA ALA A 357 10.66 -7.62 14.79
C ALA A 357 10.22 -6.73 13.62
N ILE A 358 9.60 -7.31 12.58
CA ILE A 358 9.01 -6.56 11.46
C ILE A 358 7.97 -5.55 11.97
N ASN A 359 7.01 -5.99 12.79
CA ASN A 359 5.97 -5.12 13.36
C ASN A 359 6.58 -4.00 14.22
N THR A 360 7.66 -4.27 14.94
CA THR A 360 8.39 -3.28 15.75
C THR A 360 9.02 -2.21 14.87
N VAL A 361 9.65 -2.58 13.74
CA VAL A 361 10.20 -1.60 12.78
C VAL A 361 9.09 -0.68 12.26
N PHE A 362 7.93 -1.23 11.89
CA PHE A 362 6.79 -0.43 11.45
C PHE A 362 6.24 0.50 12.55
N GLN A 363 6.06 -0.01 13.78
CA GLN A 363 5.59 0.77 14.93
C GLN A 363 6.56 1.92 15.27
N ASN A 364 7.87 1.66 15.19
CA ASN A 364 8.90 2.68 15.43
C ASN A 364 8.90 3.74 14.32
N ALA A 365 8.79 3.32 13.05
CA ALA A 365 8.68 4.24 11.92
C ALA A 365 7.43 5.13 12.07
N TRP A 366 6.32 4.54 12.52
CA TRP A 366 5.07 5.25 12.77
C TRP A 366 5.15 6.25 13.92
N THR A 367 5.70 5.83 15.05
CA THR A 367 5.91 6.71 16.22
C THR A 367 6.82 7.88 15.86
N THR A 368 7.88 7.61 15.09
CA THR A 368 8.80 8.64 14.58
C THR A 368 8.08 9.62 13.67
N PHE A 369 7.26 9.13 12.75
CA PHE A 369 6.44 9.97 11.88
C PHE A 369 5.50 10.88 12.68
N GLN A 370 4.75 10.33 13.64
CA GLN A 370 3.84 11.12 14.48
C GLN A 370 4.55 12.23 15.25
N ASN A 371 5.75 11.98 15.76
CA ASN A 371 6.56 13.00 16.43
C ASN A 371 7.09 14.05 15.44
N ALA A 372 7.49 13.63 14.25
CA ALA A 372 8.09 14.51 13.24
C ALA A 372 7.08 15.45 12.57
N ILE A 373 5.78 15.13 12.60
CA ILE A 373 4.72 16.01 12.10
C ILE A 373 4.22 17.03 13.14
N ALA A 374 4.85 17.10 14.31
CA ALA A 374 4.55 18.15 15.28
C ALA A 374 4.85 19.54 14.67
N ALA A 375 3.91 20.47 14.82
CA ALA A 375 4.12 21.83 14.34
C ALA A 375 5.25 22.52 15.10
N SER A 376 5.89 23.52 14.48
CA SER A 376 6.97 24.25 15.15
C SER A 376 6.42 25.12 16.29
N ASN A 377 7.28 25.47 17.26
CA ASN A 377 6.90 26.44 18.30
C ASN A 377 6.47 27.79 17.69
N GLY A 378 7.07 28.18 16.56
CA GLY A 378 6.69 29.37 15.81
C GLY A 378 5.26 29.27 15.26
N ASP A 379 4.88 28.12 14.69
CA ASP A 379 3.53 27.87 14.19
C ASP A 379 2.49 27.93 15.32
N ILE A 380 2.79 27.34 16.47
CA ILE A 380 1.89 27.38 17.64
C ILE A 380 1.75 28.80 18.19
N ALA A 381 2.85 29.55 18.27
CA ALA A 381 2.81 30.94 18.71
C ALA A 381 2.00 31.82 17.74
N ALA A 382 2.19 31.64 16.43
CA ALA A 382 1.42 32.34 15.40
C ALA A 382 -0.07 31.98 15.49
N LEU A 383 -0.42 30.70 15.64
CA LEU A 383 -1.80 30.26 15.81
C LEU A 383 -2.45 30.92 17.03
N LYS A 384 -1.78 30.93 18.19
CA LYS A 384 -2.27 31.60 19.40
C LYS A 384 -2.54 33.08 19.16
N ALA A 385 -1.62 33.78 18.50
CA ALA A 385 -1.77 35.19 18.17
C ALA A 385 -2.98 35.43 17.24
N THR A 386 -3.16 34.60 16.21
CA THR A 386 -4.31 34.69 15.29
C THR A 386 -5.63 34.49 16.02
N ILE A 387 -5.73 33.51 16.93
CA ILE A 387 -6.93 33.26 17.73
C ILE A 387 -7.23 34.46 18.63
N MET A 388 -6.24 34.96 19.36
CA MET A 388 -6.42 36.12 20.25
C MET A 388 -6.81 37.38 19.48
N SER A 389 -6.33 37.53 18.25
CA SER A 389 -6.74 38.63 17.37
C SER A 389 -8.16 38.46 16.83
N ALA A 390 -8.58 37.23 16.50
CA ALA A 390 -9.93 36.94 16.04
C ALA A 390 -10.99 37.07 17.16
N PHE A 391 -10.59 36.82 18.41
CA PHE A 391 -11.46 36.88 19.60
C PHE A 391 -10.82 37.74 20.70
N PRO A 392 -10.92 39.08 20.58
CA PRO A 392 -10.35 39.98 21.58
C PRO A 392 -10.83 39.67 23.00
N GLY A 393 -9.89 39.54 23.94
CA GLY A 393 -10.18 39.27 25.35
C GLY A 393 -10.19 37.80 25.76
N ILE A 394 -10.00 36.86 24.83
CA ILE A 394 -9.80 35.44 25.18
C ILE A 394 -8.42 35.21 25.80
N MET A 395 -8.35 34.40 26.86
CA MET A 395 -7.11 33.91 27.43
C MET A 395 -6.98 32.41 27.16
N LEU A 396 -5.97 32.03 26.38
CA LEU A 396 -5.71 30.63 26.07
C LEU A 396 -4.90 29.98 27.21
N PRO A 397 -5.15 28.70 27.53
CA PRO A 397 -4.32 27.95 28.47
C PRO A 397 -2.83 27.97 28.08
N PRO A 398 -1.90 27.92 29.05
CA PRO A 398 -0.46 27.90 28.75
C PRO A 398 -0.06 26.77 27.80
N ASP A 399 -0.67 25.60 27.98
CA ASP A 399 -0.50 24.36 27.21
C ASP A 399 -1.34 24.28 25.93
N PHE A 400 -2.11 25.32 25.59
CA PHE A 400 -2.84 25.35 24.31
C PHE A 400 -1.88 25.12 23.13
N GLY A 401 -2.30 24.35 22.13
CA GLY A 401 -1.45 24.01 21.00
C GLY A 401 -0.51 22.84 21.23
N THR A 402 -0.71 22.06 22.31
CA THR A 402 0.07 20.87 22.60
C THR A 402 -0.82 19.67 22.95
N ASN A 403 -0.29 18.47 22.75
CA ASN A 403 -0.88 17.19 23.13
C ASN A 403 0.12 16.40 23.97
N TYR A 404 -0.37 15.46 24.80
CA TYR A 404 0.49 14.51 25.50
C TYR A 404 0.65 13.23 24.69
N ILE A 405 1.89 12.84 24.40
CA ILE A 405 2.24 11.51 23.91
C ILE A 405 2.75 10.70 25.10
N GLY A 406 1.91 9.79 25.59
CA GLY A 406 2.16 9.06 26.83
C GLY A 406 1.96 9.92 28.09
N PRO A 407 2.28 9.40 29.28
CA PRO A 407 1.88 10.03 30.54
C PRO A 407 2.57 11.36 30.86
N GLN A 408 3.63 11.77 30.14
CA GLN A 408 4.45 12.95 30.52
C GLN A 408 5.11 13.75 29.38
N THR A 409 5.06 13.31 28.12
CA THR A 409 5.73 14.03 27.03
C THR A 409 4.75 14.93 26.31
N GLN A 410 4.88 16.23 26.50
CA GLN A 410 4.11 17.23 25.78
C GLN A 410 4.78 17.51 24.42
N VAL A 411 4.00 17.39 23.35
CA VAL A 411 4.42 17.73 21.98
C VAL A 411 3.46 18.75 21.41
N ASN A 412 3.93 19.57 20.46
CA ASN A 412 3.03 20.49 19.77
C ASN A 412 1.95 19.73 18.98
N TRP A 413 0.83 20.39 18.75
CA TRP A 413 -0.20 19.88 17.85
C TRP A 413 0.39 19.52 16.49
N PRO A 414 -0.12 18.46 15.85
CA PRO A 414 0.34 18.07 14.53
C PRO A 414 0.04 19.17 13.50
N ILE A 415 0.87 19.27 12.47
CA ILE A 415 0.75 20.25 11.38
C ILE A 415 -0.67 20.30 10.81
N GLN A 416 -1.30 19.14 10.63
CA GLN A 416 -2.67 18.99 10.12
C GLN A 416 -3.68 19.79 10.95
N GLN A 417 -3.60 19.70 12.28
CA GLN A 417 -4.50 20.40 13.18
C GLN A 417 -4.25 21.90 13.15
N VAL A 418 -2.99 22.33 13.13
CA VAL A 418 -2.63 23.75 13.03
C VAL A 418 -3.12 24.37 11.71
N VAL A 419 -2.91 23.67 10.59
CA VAL A 419 -3.36 24.10 9.26
C VAL A 419 -4.88 24.21 9.20
N MET A 420 -5.60 23.22 9.73
CA MET A 420 -7.07 23.25 9.72
C MET A 420 -7.63 24.42 10.54
N VAL A 421 -7.09 24.67 11.73
CA VAL A 421 -7.55 25.80 12.56
C VAL A 421 -7.17 27.13 11.91
N ASN A 422 -5.97 27.26 11.33
CA ASN A 422 -5.57 28.47 10.60
C ASN A 422 -6.46 28.74 9.38
N TRP A 423 -6.78 27.72 8.58
CA TRP A 423 -7.69 27.86 7.45
C TRP A 423 -9.05 28.39 7.89
N MET A 424 -9.61 27.83 8.96
CA MET A 424 -10.88 28.28 9.53
C MET A 424 -10.80 29.73 10.04
N LEU A 425 -9.70 30.10 10.72
CA LEU A 425 -9.49 31.46 11.21
C LEU A 425 -9.39 32.47 10.06
N ASN A 426 -8.65 32.14 9.00
CA ASN A 426 -8.55 32.97 7.80
C ASN A 426 -9.92 33.15 7.14
N LEU A 427 -10.72 32.09 7.10
CA LEU A 427 -12.06 32.13 6.55
C LEU A 427 -12.96 33.12 7.32
N ILE A 428 -12.98 33.06 8.65
CA ILE A 428 -13.82 33.98 9.46
C ILE A 428 -13.28 35.42 9.47
N GLN A 429 -11.95 35.60 9.50
CA GLN A 429 -11.34 36.95 9.44
C GLN A 429 -11.57 37.62 8.09
N GLY A 430 -11.66 36.85 7.01
CA GLY A 430 -12.05 37.34 5.69
C GLY A 430 -13.54 37.63 5.52
N GLY A 431 -14.36 37.52 6.56
CA GLY A 431 -15.82 37.72 6.49
C GLY A 431 -16.58 36.51 5.94
N GLY A 432 -15.93 35.35 5.86
CA GLY A 432 -16.56 34.07 5.55
C GLY A 432 -17.24 33.43 6.76
N SER A 433 -17.83 32.27 6.54
CA SER A 433 -18.46 31.46 7.60
C SER A 433 -18.32 29.96 7.34
N ILE A 434 -18.30 29.16 8.40
CA ILE A 434 -18.44 27.71 8.32
C ILE A 434 -19.53 27.26 9.28
N SER A 435 -20.38 26.37 8.80
CA SER A 435 -21.42 25.71 9.56
C SER A 435 -21.48 24.24 9.18
N TYR A 436 -22.03 23.44 10.08
CA TYR A 436 -22.07 22.00 9.91
C TYR A 436 -23.34 21.42 10.51
N THR A 437 -24.03 20.60 9.74
CA THR A 437 -25.15 19.80 10.24
C THR A 437 -24.61 18.47 10.72
N ARG A 438 -24.97 18.06 11.95
CA ARG A 438 -24.44 16.83 12.57
C ARG A 438 -24.72 15.59 11.73
N ASP A 439 -23.77 14.66 11.75
CA ASP A 439 -23.96 13.34 11.21
C ASP A 439 -24.84 12.46 12.10
N THR A 440 -25.52 11.50 11.47
CA THR A 440 -26.46 10.60 12.16
C THR A 440 -25.93 9.18 12.30
N THR A 441 -24.66 8.93 11.96
CA THR A 441 -24.01 7.64 12.22
C THR A 441 -24.16 7.29 13.71
N PRO A 442 -24.65 6.09 14.06
CA PRO A 442 -24.75 5.67 15.45
C PRO A 442 -23.40 5.76 16.17
N ILE A 443 -23.40 6.17 17.44
CA ILE A 443 -22.19 6.16 18.26
C ILE A 443 -21.83 4.69 18.53
N PRO A 444 -20.65 4.20 18.11
CA PRO A 444 -20.27 2.81 18.28
C PRO A 444 -20.12 2.47 19.77
N PRO A 445 -20.41 1.22 20.19
CA PRO A 445 -20.44 0.82 21.60
C PRO A 445 -19.19 1.20 22.38
N MET A 446 -17.99 1.06 21.78
CA MET A 446 -16.74 1.47 22.40
C MET A 446 -16.79 2.94 22.86
N MET A 447 -17.31 3.85 22.03
CA MET A 447 -17.32 5.28 22.31
C MET A 447 -18.40 5.69 23.31
N GLN A 448 -19.44 4.88 23.49
CA GLN A 448 -20.55 5.23 24.37
C GLN A 448 -20.12 5.44 25.82
N GLN A 449 -18.95 4.91 26.22
CA GLN A 449 -18.40 5.05 27.57
C GLN A 449 -17.83 6.44 27.87
N TRP A 450 -17.44 7.22 26.86
CA TRP A 450 -16.87 8.56 27.04
C TRP A 450 -17.54 9.63 26.18
N LEU A 451 -18.29 9.22 25.16
CA LEU A 451 -19.07 10.12 24.31
C LEU A 451 -20.54 10.16 24.79
N GLY A 452 -20.80 11.12 25.68
CA GLY A 452 -22.09 11.34 26.28
C GLY A 452 -22.10 12.49 27.28
N SER A 453 -23.12 12.51 28.12
CA SER A 453 -23.25 13.46 29.21
C SER A 453 -23.63 12.75 30.50
N CYS A 454 -23.05 13.21 31.61
CA CYS A 454 -23.46 12.80 32.95
C CYS A 454 -24.50 13.76 33.53
N SER A 455 -25.48 13.24 34.26
CA SER A 455 -26.40 14.08 35.07
C SER A 455 -25.68 14.86 36.17
N ASN A 456 -24.48 14.40 36.58
CA ASN A 456 -23.53 15.16 37.39
C ASN A 456 -22.39 15.68 36.49
N THR A 457 -22.38 16.99 36.24
CA THR A 457 -21.45 17.64 35.30
C THR A 457 -19.99 17.64 35.74
N GLN A 458 -19.67 17.12 36.93
CA GLN A 458 -18.28 16.94 37.39
C GLN A 458 -17.58 15.76 36.72
N TYR A 459 -18.33 14.82 36.12
CA TYR A 459 -17.78 13.62 35.49
C TYR A 459 -17.99 13.64 33.98
N TRP A 460 -16.98 13.17 33.26
CA TRP A 460 -16.87 13.27 31.80
C TRP A 460 -16.79 11.89 31.11
N ASP A 461 -16.88 10.82 31.89
CA ASP A 461 -16.96 9.44 31.42
C ASP A 461 -18.05 8.67 32.19
N GLN A 462 -18.54 7.58 31.58
CA GLN A 462 -19.60 6.74 32.12
C GLN A 462 -19.23 6.11 33.46
N GLN A 463 -18.00 5.63 33.62
CA GLN A 463 -17.57 4.91 34.82
C GLN A 463 -17.56 5.85 36.02
N SER A 464 -16.94 7.02 35.90
CA SER A 464 -16.92 8.02 36.96
C SER A 464 -18.32 8.56 37.25
N CYS A 465 -19.12 8.80 36.21
CA CYS A 465 -20.51 9.27 36.35
C CYS A 465 -21.36 8.30 37.17
N THR A 466 -21.43 7.05 36.74
CA THR A 466 -22.26 6.02 37.38
C THR A 466 -21.71 5.61 38.75
N GLY A 467 -20.37 5.58 38.90
CA GLY A 467 -19.70 5.30 40.17
C GLY A 467 -20.00 6.32 41.27
N HIS A 468 -20.45 7.53 40.90
CA HIS A 468 -20.83 8.58 41.85
C HIS A 468 -22.34 8.90 41.80
N GLY A 469 -23.17 7.94 41.40
CA GLY A 469 -24.63 8.05 41.44
C GLY A 469 -25.25 8.92 40.34
N GLY A 470 -24.46 9.34 39.35
CA GLY A 470 -24.93 10.02 38.16
C GLY A 470 -25.55 9.06 37.13
N THR A 471 -26.42 9.60 36.27
CA THR A 471 -26.97 8.90 35.10
C THR A 471 -26.19 9.33 33.86
N TRP A 472 -25.63 8.37 33.14
CA TRP A 472 -24.93 8.60 31.89
C TRP A 472 -25.89 8.45 30.69
N THR A 473 -25.87 9.42 29.78
CA THR A 473 -26.61 9.37 28.50
C THR A 473 -25.63 9.47 27.35
N SER A 474 -25.52 8.41 26.53
CA SER A 474 -24.67 8.47 25.34
C SER A 474 -25.29 9.41 24.30
N GLN A 475 -24.54 10.43 23.92
CA GLN A 475 -24.94 11.43 22.94
C GLN A 475 -23.72 12.20 22.43
N ARG A 476 -23.89 12.82 21.27
CA ARG A 476 -22.91 13.76 20.71
C ARG A 476 -22.80 15.00 21.60
N SER A 477 -21.61 15.57 21.68
CA SER A 477 -21.39 16.81 22.43
C SER A 477 -22.04 17.99 21.71
N THR A 478 -22.68 18.87 22.47
CA THR A 478 -23.03 20.22 22.01
C THR A 478 -21.86 21.14 22.37
N PHE A 479 -21.29 21.79 21.36
CA PHE A 479 -20.17 22.70 21.55
C PHE A 479 -20.68 24.13 21.67
N ASP A 480 -20.29 24.81 22.74
CA ASP A 480 -20.57 26.22 22.98
C ASP A 480 -19.26 26.96 23.24
N THR A 481 -18.60 27.34 22.15
CA THR A 481 -17.40 28.18 22.16
C THR A 481 -17.76 29.61 21.72
N PRO A 482 -16.88 30.60 21.93
CA PRO A 482 -17.10 31.97 21.45
C PRO A 482 -17.27 32.13 19.93
N SER A 483 -17.18 31.04 19.15
CA SER A 483 -17.28 31.06 17.70
C SER A 483 -18.10 29.89 17.17
N THR A 484 -19.14 30.19 16.39
CA THR A 484 -19.92 29.17 15.68
C THR A 484 -19.05 28.36 14.70
N ALA A 485 -17.97 28.95 14.18
CA ALA A 485 -17.01 28.25 13.34
C ALA A 485 -16.23 27.18 14.13
N PHE A 486 -15.78 27.50 15.35
CA PHE A 486 -15.14 26.51 16.23
C PHE A 486 -16.12 25.41 16.65
N ASN A 487 -17.39 25.76 16.90
CA ASN A 487 -18.44 24.76 17.19
C ASN A 487 -18.63 23.81 16.00
N ALA A 488 -18.63 24.33 14.77
CA ALA A 488 -18.69 23.52 13.55
C ALA A 488 -17.45 22.64 13.40
N TYR A 489 -16.24 23.19 13.58
CA TYR A 489 -14.98 22.43 13.52
C TYR A 489 -14.97 21.24 14.50
N LEU A 490 -15.30 21.48 15.77
CA LEU A 490 -15.34 20.43 16.80
C LEU A 490 -16.41 19.38 16.49
N ALA A 491 -17.56 19.81 15.96
CA ALA A 491 -18.64 18.92 15.54
C ALA A 491 -18.24 18.02 14.35
N ILE A 492 -17.56 18.57 13.33
CA ILE A 492 -17.03 17.79 12.22
C ILE A 492 -15.99 16.79 12.74
N GLN A 493 -15.04 17.24 13.56
CA GLN A 493 -13.99 16.37 14.12
C GLN A 493 -14.58 15.21 14.92
N GLN A 494 -15.59 15.48 15.77
CA GLN A 494 -16.27 14.43 16.53
C GLN A 494 -17.00 13.43 15.61
N ASP A 495 -17.68 13.89 14.57
CA ASP A 495 -18.42 13.01 13.67
C ASP A 495 -17.49 12.19 12.75
N VAL A 496 -16.37 12.76 12.31
CA VAL A 496 -15.31 12.03 11.60
C VAL A 496 -14.75 10.92 12.48
N ASN A 497 -14.45 11.21 13.75
CA ASN A 497 -14.00 10.20 14.71
C ASN A 497 -15.06 9.11 14.97
N VAL A 498 -16.34 9.46 15.06
CA VAL A 498 -17.43 8.49 15.21
C VAL A 498 -17.51 7.55 14.00
N VAL A 499 -17.37 8.09 12.79
CA VAL A 499 -17.37 7.29 11.55
C VAL A 499 -16.14 6.37 11.48
N ASP A 500 -14.96 6.84 11.87
CA ASP A 500 -13.75 6.02 11.92
C ASP A 500 -13.85 4.91 12.97
N MET A 501 -14.32 5.22 14.17
CA MET A 501 -14.53 4.20 15.22
C MET A 501 -15.65 3.23 14.84
N ALA A 502 -16.69 3.66 14.12
CA ALA A 502 -17.72 2.77 13.62
C ALA A 502 -17.15 1.76 12.60
N ARG A 503 -16.21 2.18 11.73
CA ARG A 503 -15.46 1.26 10.85
C ARG A 503 -14.72 0.21 11.67
N ASN A 504 -14.07 0.61 12.76
CA ASN A 504 -13.26 -0.27 13.59
C ASN A 504 -14.09 -1.17 14.54
N SER A 505 -15.34 -0.79 14.84
CA SER A 505 -16.22 -1.53 15.76
C SER A 505 -16.53 -2.96 15.36
N ILE A 506 -16.29 -3.35 14.10
CA ILE A 506 -16.42 -4.73 13.63
C ILE A 506 -15.44 -5.69 14.36
N TRP A 507 -14.36 -5.14 14.92
CA TRP A 507 -13.32 -5.84 15.69
C TRP A 507 -13.58 -5.83 17.21
N ASP A 508 -14.66 -5.20 17.67
CA ASP A 508 -14.98 -5.10 19.10
C ASP A 508 -15.22 -6.48 19.72
N ASN A 509 -14.99 -6.58 21.04
CA ASN A 509 -15.22 -7.80 21.82
C ASN A 509 -14.42 -9.02 21.31
N ASN A 510 -13.19 -8.80 20.83
CA ASN A 510 -12.32 -9.81 20.22
C ASN A 510 -12.96 -10.50 19.00
N ASN A 511 -13.92 -9.85 18.36
CA ASN A 511 -14.53 -10.39 17.16
C ASN A 511 -13.49 -10.49 16.04
N GLN A 512 -13.63 -11.52 15.21
CA GLN A 512 -12.82 -11.72 14.01
C GLN A 512 -13.76 -11.53 12.83
N PRO A 513 -13.96 -10.28 12.36
CA PRO A 513 -14.88 -10.00 11.28
C PRO A 513 -14.49 -10.78 10.03
N THR A 514 -15.52 -11.32 9.39
CA THR A 514 -15.39 -11.90 8.05
C THR A 514 -14.88 -10.84 7.08
N GLN A 515 -14.31 -11.28 5.97
CA GLN A 515 -13.81 -10.37 4.93
C GLN A 515 -14.91 -9.50 4.33
N GLU A 516 -16.10 -10.06 4.10
CA GLU A 516 -17.28 -9.32 3.62
C GLU A 516 -17.65 -8.19 4.58
N GLN A 517 -17.59 -8.44 5.90
CA GLN A 517 -17.80 -7.40 6.92
C GLN A 517 -16.73 -6.31 6.87
N ARG A 518 -15.46 -6.66 6.63
CA ARG A 518 -14.37 -5.67 6.48
C ARG A 518 -14.57 -4.79 5.24
N MET A 519 -14.87 -5.39 4.08
CA MET A 519 -15.13 -4.66 2.84
C MET A 519 -16.36 -3.75 2.96
N GLN A 520 -17.43 -4.26 3.57
CA GLN A 520 -18.63 -3.46 3.81
C GLN A 520 -18.35 -2.30 4.78
N ALA A 521 -17.56 -2.52 5.83
CA ALA A 521 -17.16 -1.46 6.75
C ALA A 521 -16.32 -0.37 6.06
N ALA A 522 -15.40 -0.74 5.17
CA ALA A 522 -14.61 0.20 4.37
C ALA A 522 -15.50 1.01 3.40
N SER A 523 -16.41 0.35 2.68
CA SER A 523 -17.36 1.03 1.77
C SER A 523 -18.31 1.98 2.54
N ASN A 524 -18.81 1.53 3.69
CA ASN A 524 -19.63 2.36 4.57
C ASN A 524 -18.86 3.57 5.09
N PHE A 525 -17.60 3.39 5.51
CA PHE A 525 -16.74 4.47 5.96
C PHE A 525 -16.63 5.57 4.90
N MET A 526 -16.31 5.21 3.65
CA MET A 526 -16.20 6.16 2.54
C MET A 526 -17.52 6.87 2.24
N THR A 527 -18.62 6.12 2.21
CA THR A 527 -19.96 6.69 2.00
C THR A 527 -20.30 7.70 3.11
N ARG A 528 -19.96 7.39 4.36
CA ARG A 528 -20.22 8.28 5.51
C ARG A 528 -19.33 9.53 5.49
N LEU A 529 -18.06 9.41 5.11
CA LEU A 529 -17.20 10.58 4.93
C LEU A 529 -17.76 11.50 3.83
N GLY A 530 -18.23 10.95 2.70
CA GLY A 530 -18.91 11.75 1.66
C GLY A 530 -20.19 12.43 2.15
N ILE A 531 -20.95 11.79 3.05
CA ILE A 531 -22.12 12.41 3.70
C ILE A 531 -21.69 13.56 4.62
N ILE A 532 -20.63 13.38 5.41
CA ILE A 532 -20.06 14.46 6.24
C ILE A 532 -19.62 15.62 5.35
N GLU A 533 -18.95 15.35 4.23
CA GLU A 533 -18.52 16.37 3.25
C GLU A 533 -19.71 17.21 2.78
N GLY A 534 -20.80 16.55 2.39
CA GLY A 534 -22.03 17.21 1.95
C GLY A 534 -22.71 18.07 3.01
N LYS A 535 -22.44 17.82 4.30
CA LYS A 535 -22.98 18.57 5.45
C LYS A 535 -22.13 19.78 5.84
N ILE A 536 -20.93 19.92 5.28
CA ILE A 536 -20.07 21.10 5.49
C ILE A 536 -20.54 22.23 4.57
N ILE A 537 -20.96 23.34 5.19
CA ILE A 537 -21.31 24.58 4.48
C ILE A 537 -20.29 25.62 4.89
N ALA A 538 -19.37 25.95 3.97
CA ALA A 538 -18.36 26.97 4.17
C ALA A 538 -18.43 28.00 3.04
N THR A 539 -18.33 29.28 3.41
CA THR A 539 -18.41 30.45 2.53
C THR A 539 -17.15 31.28 2.75
N LYS A 540 -16.46 31.63 1.65
CA LYS A 540 -15.27 32.48 1.66
C LYS A 540 -15.67 33.96 1.62
N ALA A 541 -14.66 34.82 1.78
CA ALA A 541 -14.78 36.24 1.48
C ALA A 541 -15.44 36.46 0.10
N GLY A 542 -16.43 37.35 0.03
CA GLY A 542 -17.18 37.62 -1.21
C GLY A 542 -18.29 36.61 -1.54
N GLY A 543 -18.59 35.66 -0.65
CA GLY A 543 -19.76 34.77 -0.77
C GLY A 543 -19.56 33.52 -1.62
N ALA A 544 -18.34 33.28 -2.12
CA ALA A 544 -18.03 32.06 -2.86
C ALA A 544 -18.04 30.83 -1.92
N PRO A 545 -18.66 29.70 -2.29
CA PRO A 545 -18.62 28.48 -1.48
C PRO A 545 -17.20 27.88 -1.47
N ALA A 546 -16.86 27.18 -0.39
CA ALA A 546 -15.70 26.29 -0.38
C ALA A 546 -15.88 25.20 -1.43
N SER A 547 -14.81 24.93 -2.17
CA SER A 547 -14.77 23.89 -3.20
C SER A 547 -14.89 22.49 -2.58
N SER A 548 -15.31 21.51 -3.39
CA SER A 548 -15.31 20.11 -2.96
C SER A 548 -13.91 19.63 -2.55
N ALA A 549 -12.85 20.10 -3.22
CA ALA A 549 -11.47 19.79 -2.84
C ALA A 549 -11.14 20.28 -1.42
N GLU A 550 -11.55 21.49 -1.05
CA GLU A 550 -11.37 22.02 0.30
C GLU A 550 -12.16 21.21 1.33
N LYS A 551 -13.41 20.83 1.03
CA LYS A 551 -14.21 20.02 1.97
C LYS A 551 -13.61 18.63 2.19
N LYS A 552 -13.13 17.98 1.13
CA LYS A 552 -12.38 16.72 1.23
C LYS A 552 -11.10 16.88 2.05
N ALA A 553 -10.37 17.97 1.84
CA ALA A 553 -9.15 18.26 2.59
C ALA A 553 -9.42 18.48 4.09
N ILE A 554 -10.52 19.17 4.45
CA ILE A 554 -10.95 19.34 5.86
C ILE A 554 -11.13 17.98 6.53
N ILE A 555 -11.91 17.08 5.91
CA ILE A 555 -12.15 15.74 6.44
C ILE A 555 -10.84 14.97 6.56
N LYS A 556 -9.98 15.03 5.53
CA LYS A 556 -8.71 14.32 5.53
C LYS A 556 -7.79 14.76 6.67
N LEU A 557 -7.66 16.06 6.92
CA LEU A 557 -6.82 16.58 8.01
C LEU A 557 -7.39 16.26 9.40
N MET A 558 -8.68 15.92 9.51
CA MET A 558 -9.33 15.51 10.77
C MET A 558 -9.24 14.01 11.05
N LEU A 559 -8.99 13.19 10.02
CA LEU A 559 -8.69 11.78 10.22
C LEU A 559 -7.33 11.63 10.89
N GLN A 560 -7.20 10.65 11.78
CA GLN A 560 -5.87 10.22 12.17
C GLN A 560 -5.15 9.69 10.93
N PRO A 561 -3.92 10.14 10.67
CA PRO A 561 -3.08 9.47 9.69
C PRO A 561 -3.08 7.97 10.05
N ASN A 562 -3.28 7.08 9.08
CA ASN A 562 -3.21 5.65 9.29
C ASN A 562 -2.48 5.00 8.11
N ALA A 563 -1.56 4.08 8.44
CA ALA A 563 -0.75 3.30 7.52
C ALA A 563 -1.11 1.80 7.54
N ASN A 564 -2.12 1.41 8.33
CA ASN A 564 -2.63 0.04 8.46
C ASN A 564 -3.89 -0.18 7.65
#